data_AF-A0A7S2AHS5-F1
#
_entry.id   AF-A0A7S2AHS5-F1
#
_cell.length_a   1.000
_cell.length_b   1.000
_cell.length_c   1.000
_cell.angle_alpha   90.00
_cell.angle_beta   90.00
_cell.angle_gamma   90.00
#
_symmetry.space_group_name_H-M   'P 1'
#
loop_
_entity.id
_entity.type
_entity.pdbx_description
1 polymer ?
#
loop_
_entity_poly.entity_id
_entity_poly.type
_entity_poly.pdbx_seq_one_letter_code
_entity_poly.pdbx_strand_id
1 'polypeptide(L)'
;RLALIVPVFHSLLYAAIMIHLVQTGIFQSADLTSINGVASLFRNKDNVLAGWLHYCVFDPLVGLGQVMDAKQQRVPHLLVVPCLLLTMLLGPLGFMAYLLVRSTYFLATRPRGVKGYLLSTRR
;
A
#
# COMPACT_ATOMS: atom_id res chain seq x y z
N ARG A 1 -15.31 -5.10 -7.94
CA ARG A 1 -15.64 -6.46 -7.46
C ARG A 1 -14.66 -7.49 -8.04
N LEU A 2 -14.43 -7.53 -9.36
CA LEU A 2 -13.40 -8.41 -9.97
C LEU A 2 -11.97 -8.14 -9.46
N ALA A 3 -11.61 -6.89 -9.20
CA ALA A 3 -10.27 -6.52 -8.69
C ALA A 3 -9.88 -7.16 -7.34
N LEU A 4 -10.84 -7.70 -6.59
CA LEU A 4 -10.57 -8.38 -5.32
C LEU A 4 -10.26 -9.87 -5.49
N ILE A 5 -10.53 -10.47 -6.65
CA ILE A 5 -10.32 -11.91 -6.87
C ILE A 5 -8.85 -12.28 -6.67
N VAL A 6 -7.95 -11.51 -7.30
CA VAL A 6 -6.51 -11.78 -7.23
C VAL A 6 -5.96 -11.62 -5.80
N PRO A 7 -6.20 -10.50 -5.08
CA PRO A 7 -5.78 -10.38 -3.68
C PRO A 7 -6.37 -11.43 -2.76
N VAL A 8 -7.65 -11.78 -2.92
CA VAL A 8 -8.32 -12.79 -2.08
C VAL A 8 -7.70 -14.16 -2.32
N PHE A 9 -7.49 -14.56 -3.58
CA PHE A 9 -6.83 -15.82 -3.90
C PHE A 9 -5.42 -15.90 -3.28
N HIS A 10 -4.60 -14.87 -3.45
CA HIS A 10 -3.25 -14.85 -2.87
C HIS A 10 -3.28 -14.81 -1.33
N SER A 11 -4.28 -14.15 -0.73
CA SER A 11 -4.47 -14.13 0.74
C SER A 11 -4.77 -15.53 1.29
N LEU A 12 -5.59 -16.31 0.58
CA LEU A 12 -5.88 -17.70 0.96
C LEU A 12 -4.65 -18.59 0.84
N LEU A 13 -3.87 -18.42 -0.23
CA LEU A 13 -2.60 -19.12 -0.42
C LEU A 13 -1.60 -18.79 0.70
N TYR A 14 -1.45 -17.51 1.02
CA TYR A 14 -0.61 -17.05 2.12
C TYR A 14 -1.06 -17.64 3.46
N ALA A 15 -2.37 -17.65 3.73
CA ALA A 15 -2.92 -18.24 4.96
C ALA A 15 -2.58 -19.73 5.09
N ALA A 16 -2.71 -20.50 4.01
CA ALA A 16 -2.37 -21.93 4.01
C ALA A 16 -0.88 -22.18 4.33
N ILE A 17 0.01 -21.38 3.72
CA ILE A 17 1.46 -21.46 3.98
C ILE A 17 1.78 -21.05 5.41
N MET A 18 1.16 -20.00 5.93
CA MET A 18 1.36 -19.58 7.31
C MET A 18 0.92 -20.65 8.30
N ILE A 19 -0.23 -21.29 8.09
CA ILE A 19 -0.69 -22.41 8.93
C ILE A 19 0.36 -23.53 8.96
N HIS A 20 0.88 -23.92 7.81
CA HIS A 20 1.94 -24.93 7.71
C HIS A 20 3.22 -24.52 8.46
N LEU A 21 3.64 -23.26 8.31
CA LEU A 21 4.83 -22.72 8.98
C LEU A 21 4.67 -22.63 10.50
N VAL A 22 3.47 -22.30 10.99
CA VAL A 22 3.15 -22.33 12.42
C VAL A 22 3.28 -23.75 12.97
N GLN A 23 2.70 -24.73 12.25
CA GLN A 23 2.73 -26.14 12.64
C GLN A 23 4.14 -26.72 12.67
N THR A 24 5.04 -26.21 11.82
CA THR A 24 6.44 -26.62 11.74
C THR A 24 7.36 -25.79 12.65
N GLY A 25 6.80 -24.87 13.45
CA GLY A 25 7.52 -24.22 14.55
C GLY A 25 8.22 -22.91 14.21
N ILE A 26 7.83 -22.19 13.14
CA ILE A 26 8.47 -20.92 12.74
C ILE A 26 8.61 -19.91 13.91
N PHE A 27 7.60 -19.83 14.78
CA PHE A 27 7.59 -18.90 15.91
C PHE A 27 8.46 -19.31 17.09
N GLN A 28 8.89 -20.57 17.17
CA GLN A 28 9.75 -21.05 18.25
C GLN A 28 11.19 -20.54 18.13
N SER A 29 11.59 -20.14 16.91
CA SER A 29 12.92 -19.61 16.59
C SER A 29 12.88 -18.15 16.12
N ALA A 30 11.71 -17.51 16.14
CA ALA A 30 11.53 -16.14 15.64
C ALA A 30 11.90 -15.09 16.68
N ASP A 31 13.04 -14.42 16.48
CA ASP A 31 13.33 -13.14 17.12
C ASP A 31 13.07 -12.00 16.11
N LEU A 32 12.00 -11.24 16.34
CA LEU A 32 11.63 -10.08 15.51
C LEU A 32 12.14 -8.75 16.09
N THR A 33 12.81 -8.77 17.24
CA THR A 33 13.29 -7.57 17.93
C THR A 33 14.69 -7.15 17.48
N SER A 34 15.42 -8.05 16.83
CA SER A 34 16.75 -7.77 16.29
C SER A 34 16.83 -8.05 14.78
N ILE A 35 17.66 -7.28 14.07
CA ILE A 35 17.91 -7.49 12.63
C ILE A 35 18.46 -8.90 12.38
N ASN A 36 19.32 -9.39 13.29
CA ASN A 36 19.90 -10.73 13.19
C ASN A 36 18.85 -11.82 13.36
N GLY A 37 17.92 -11.64 14.31
CA GLY A 37 16.80 -12.55 14.51
C GLY A 37 15.91 -12.63 13.27
N VAL A 38 15.54 -11.48 12.69
CA VAL A 38 14.76 -11.45 11.44
C VAL A 38 15.53 -12.10 10.30
N ALA A 39 16.81 -11.78 10.13
CA ALA A 39 17.65 -12.38 9.09
C ALA A 39 17.77 -13.90 9.23
N SER A 40 17.72 -14.43 10.45
CA SER A 40 17.75 -15.88 10.70
C SER A 40 16.51 -16.58 10.15
N LEU A 41 15.34 -15.93 10.18
CA LEU A 41 14.09 -16.48 9.64
C LEU A 41 14.17 -16.67 8.13
N PHE A 42 14.84 -15.77 7.42
CA PHE A 42 15.01 -15.84 5.96
C PHE A 42 16.08 -16.85 5.50
N ARG A 43 16.68 -17.64 6.41
CA ARG A 43 17.56 -18.76 6.03
C ARG A 43 16.79 -19.98 5.53
N ASN A 44 15.54 -20.13 5.93
CA ASN A 44 14.66 -21.19 5.46
C ASN A 44 13.89 -20.71 4.21
N LYS A 45 13.92 -21.51 3.13
CA LYS A 45 13.20 -21.23 1.88
C LYS A 45 11.69 -21.07 2.07
N ASP A 46 11.08 -21.84 2.97
CA ASP A 46 9.63 -21.79 3.19
C ASP A 46 9.23 -20.46 3.86
N ASN A 47 10.07 -19.97 4.78
CA ASN A 47 9.89 -18.66 5.42
C ASN A 47 10.10 -17.52 4.41
N VAL A 48 11.09 -17.66 3.51
CA VAL A 48 11.32 -16.70 2.42
C VAL A 48 10.11 -16.66 1.49
N LEU A 49 9.54 -17.81 1.14
CA LEU A 49 8.34 -17.91 0.31
C LEU A 49 7.15 -17.20 0.99
N ALA A 50 6.94 -17.41 2.28
CA ALA A 50 5.90 -16.72 3.03
C ALA A 50 6.11 -15.20 3.04
N GLY A 51 7.34 -14.74 3.27
CA GLY A 51 7.68 -13.31 3.19
C GLY A 51 7.45 -12.73 1.81
N TRP A 52 7.84 -13.45 0.75
CA TRP A 52 7.61 -13.01 -0.63
C TRP A 52 6.12 -12.91 -0.97
N LEU A 53 5.34 -13.93 -0.62
CA LEU A 53 3.89 -13.92 -0.82
C LEU A 53 3.20 -12.83 0.00
N HIS A 54 3.70 -12.54 1.21
CA HIS A 54 3.20 -11.43 2.02
C HIS A 54 3.26 -10.11 1.25
N TYR A 55 4.40 -9.80 0.63
CA TYR A 55 4.55 -8.60 -0.21
C TYR A 55 3.65 -8.64 -1.45
N CYS A 56 3.62 -9.78 -2.17
CA CYS A 56 2.78 -9.96 -3.35
C CYS A 56 1.28 -9.81 -3.07
N VAL A 57 0.80 -10.07 -1.85
CA VAL A 57 -0.60 -9.85 -1.44
C VAL A 57 -0.82 -8.42 -1.01
N PHE A 58 0.08 -7.91 -0.16
CA PHE A 58 -0.11 -6.64 0.53
C PHE A 58 0.01 -5.45 -0.44
N ASP A 59 1.01 -5.47 -1.33
CA ASP A 59 1.27 -4.35 -2.23
C ASP A 59 0.11 -4.10 -3.22
N PRO A 60 -0.50 -5.12 -3.87
CA PRO A 60 -1.71 -4.92 -4.67
C PRO A 60 -2.93 -4.46 -3.86
N LEU A 61 -3.06 -4.88 -2.60
CA LEU A 61 -4.14 -4.41 -1.73
C LEU A 61 -4.00 -2.91 -1.42
N VAL A 62 -2.77 -2.46 -1.14
CA VAL A 62 -2.45 -1.03 -0.99
C VAL A 62 -2.70 -0.29 -2.30
N GLY A 63 -2.27 -0.84 -3.44
CA GLY A 63 -2.52 -0.28 -4.76
C GLY A 63 -4.02 -0.13 -5.08
N LEU A 64 -4.84 -1.12 -4.71
CA LEU A 64 -6.30 -1.02 -4.84
C LEU A 64 -6.85 0.13 -3.98
N GLY A 65 -6.34 0.29 -2.76
CA GLY A 65 -6.66 1.44 -1.90
C GLY A 65 -6.33 2.77 -2.57
N GLN A 66 -5.17 2.88 -3.21
CA GLN A 66 -4.77 4.09 -3.96
C GLN A 66 -5.73 4.37 -5.12
N VAL A 67 -6.11 3.36 -5.90
CA VAL A 67 -7.07 3.54 -7.02
C VAL A 67 -8.43 3.99 -6.51
N MET A 68 -8.91 3.40 -5.41
CA MET A 68 -10.19 3.79 -4.80
C MET A 68 -10.16 5.22 -4.25
N ASP A 69 -9.09 5.58 -3.55
CA ASP A 69 -8.88 6.95 -3.04
C ASP A 69 -8.76 7.95 -4.18
N ALA A 70 -7.98 7.65 -5.22
CA ALA A 70 -7.79 8.52 -6.37
C ALA A 70 -9.11 8.83 -7.09
N LYS A 71 -9.98 7.81 -7.20
CA LYS A 71 -11.32 7.97 -7.77
C LYS A 71 -12.19 8.91 -6.92
N GLN A 72 -12.11 8.81 -5.58
CA GLN A 72 -12.84 9.69 -4.68
C GLN A 72 -12.33 11.14 -4.75
N GLN A 73 -11.00 11.30 -4.80
CA GLN A 73 -10.32 12.61 -4.86
C GLN A 73 -10.23 13.19 -6.28
N ARG A 74 -10.78 12.51 -7.29
CA ARG A 74 -10.74 12.89 -8.71
C ARG A 74 -9.32 13.15 -9.23
N VAL A 75 -8.35 12.40 -8.72
CA VAL A 75 -6.96 12.43 -9.21
C VAL A 75 -6.92 11.69 -10.56
N PRO A 76 -6.34 12.26 -11.62
CA PRO A 76 -6.24 11.62 -12.92
C PRO A 76 -5.52 10.28 -12.83
N HIS A 77 -6.12 9.25 -13.42
CA HIS A 77 -5.58 7.88 -13.31
C HIS A 77 -4.13 7.78 -13.81
N LEU A 78 -3.76 8.54 -14.83
CA LEU A 78 -2.41 8.54 -15.41
C LEU A 78 -1.32 8.92 -14.39
N LEU A 79 -1.64 9.78 -13.41
CA LEU A 79 -0.70 10.15 -12.34
C LEU A 79 -0.56 9.05 -11.28
N VAL A 80 -1.55 8.17 -11.17
CA VAL A 80 -1.60 7.09 -10.18
C VAL A 80 -0.85 5.84 -10.67
N VAL A 81 -0.86 5.57 -11.98
CA VAL A 81 -0.17 4.41 -12.60
C VAL A 81 1.29 4.26 -12.17
N PRO A 82 2.16 5.29 -12.25
CA PRO A 82 3.55 5.14 -11.80
C PRO A 82 3.65 4.85 -10.30
N CYS A 83 2.75 5.40 -9.48
CA CYS A 83 2.71 5.11 -8.04
C CYS A 83 2.29 3.67 -7.76
N LEU A 84 1.39 3.09 -8.57
CA LEU A 84 1.00 1.67 -8.45
C LEU A 84 2.18 0.75 -8.77
N LEU A 85 2.96 1.06 -9.81
CA LEU A 85 4.18 0.30 -10.14
C LEU A 85 5.20 0.39 -9.00
N LEU A 86 5.43 1.59 -8.47
CA LEU A 86 6.30 1.78 -7.31
C LEU A 86 5.77 1.07 -6.07
N THR A 87 4.46 0.94 -5.90
CA THR A 87 3.87 0.23 -4.76
C THR A 87 4.08 -1.26 -4.90
N MET A 88 3.96 -1.80 -6.10
CA MET A 88 4.21 -3.23 -6.36
C MET A 88 5.69 -3.63 -6.20
N LEU A 89 6.63 -2.70 -6.44
CA LEU A 89 8.07 -2.96 -6.37
C LEU A 89 8.71 -2.53 -5.04
N LEU A 90 8.21 -1.44 -4.47
CA LEU A 90 8.79 -0.73 -3.33
C LEU A 90 7.72 -0.34 -2.30
N GLY A 91 6.64 -1.13 -2.17
CA GLY A 91 5.55 -1.01 -1.20
C GLY A 91 5.32 0.39 -0.61
N PRO A 92 5.98 0.72 0.53
CA PRO A 92 5.82 2.01 1.21
C PRO A 92 6.21 3.24 0.38
N LEU A 93 7.22 3.15 -0.48
CA LEU A 93 7.67 4.28 -1.31
C LEU A 93 6.65 4.63 -2.39
N GLY A 94 6.01 3.63 -3.01
CA GLY A 94 4.93 3.86 -3.95
C GLY A 94 3.70 4.48 -3.29
N PHE A 95 3.36 4.03 -2.08
CA PHE A 95 2.31 4.66 -1.27
C PHE A 95 2.64 6.12 -0.93
N MET A 96 3.87 6.40 -0.53
CA MET A 96 4.31 7.78 -0.27
C MET A 96 4.24 8.64 -1.54
N ALA A 97 4.68 8.12 -2.68
CA ALA A 97 4.58 8.80 -3.97
C ALA A 97 3.13 9.15 -4.32
N TYR A 98 2.21 8.21 -4.11
CA TYR A 98 0.77 8.46 -4.30
C TYR A 98 0.25 9.59 -3.38
N LEU A 99 0.64 9.60 -2.10
CA LEU A 99 0.25 10.66 -1.16
C LEU A 99 0.75 12.05 -1.61
N LEU A 100 1.97 12.12 -2.15
CA LEU A 100 2.52 13.37 -2.69
C LEU A 100 1.76 13.83 -3.94
N VAL A 101 1.50 12.92 -4.88
CA VAL A 101 0.74 13.20 -6.10
C VAL A 101 -0.65 13.72 -5.79
N ARG A 102 -1.41 13.05 -4.91
CA ARG A 102 -2.78 13.50 -4.59
C ARG A 102 -2.76 14.86 -3.87
N SER A 103 -1.78 15.10 -3.00
CA SER A 103 -1.71 16.34 -2.22
C SER A 103 -1.36 17.54 -3.10
N THR A 104 -0.39 17.38 -3.99
CA THR A 104 -0.01 18.41 -4.97
C THR A 104 -1.13 18.68 -5.97
N TYR A 105 -1.81 17.64 -6.45
CA TYR A 105 -2.98 17.77 -7.32
C TYR A 105 -4.12 18.51 -6.62
N PHE A 106 -4.44 18.17 -5.37
CA PHE A 106 -5.47 18.85 -4.58
C PHE A 106 -5.14 20.32 -4.38
N LEU A 107 -3.88 20.65 -4.06
CA LEU A 107 -3.44 22.04 -3.88
C LEU A 107 -3.52 22.85 -5.18
N ALA A 108 -3.16 22.24 -6.31
CA ALA A 108 -3.21 22.88 -7.62
C ALA A 108 -4.65 23.10 -8.13
N THR A 109 -5.56 22.20 -7.79
CA THR A 109 -6.97 22.25 -8.22
C THR A 109 -7.89 22.96 -7.23
N ARG A 110 -7.37 23.34 -6.05
CA ARG A 110 -8.13 24.09 -5.04
C ARG A 110 -8.58 25.43 -5.63
N PRO A 111 -9.88 25.76 -5.61
CA PRO A 111 -10.35 27.06 -6.07
C PRO A 111 -9.64 28.15 -5.27
N ARG A 112 -8.82 28.97 -5.94
CA ARG A 112 -8.18 30.14 -5.34
C ARG A 112 -9.31 31.06 -4.86
N GLY A 113 -9.43 31.21 -3.55
CA GLY A 113 -10.61 31.74 -2.89
C GLY A 113 -11.09 33.08 -3.44
N VAL A 114 -12.41 33.27 -3.33
CA VAL A 114 -13.07 34.57 -3.40
C VAL A 114 -12.52 35.47 -2.27
N LYS A 115 -11.39 36.13 -2.53
CA LYS A 115 -10.96 37.32 -1.79
C LYS A 115 -11.57 38.51 -2.52
N GLY A 116 -12.69 39.08 -2.04
CA GLY A 116 -13.18 40.31 -2.68
C GLY A 116 -14.53 40.92 -2.33
N TYR A 117 -15.35 40.39 -1.41
CA TYR A 117 -16.72 40.93 -1.23
C TYR A 117 -17.17 41.27 0.19
N LEU A 118 -16.26 41.40 1.18
CA LEU A 118 -16.63 41.73 2.56
C LEU A 118 -16.09 43.07 3.09
N LEU A 119 -15.64 43.98 2.22
CA LEU A 119 -15.12 45.30 2.66
C LEU A 119 -15.85 46.52 2.06
N SER A 120 -16.97 46.39 1.33
CA SER A 120 -17.63 47.55 0.70
C SER A 120 -19.05 47.89 1.15
N THR A 121 -19.63 47.25 2.17
CA THR A 121 -21.05 47.48 2.55
C THR A 121 -21.25 47.97 3.99
N ARG A 122 -20.21 48.47 4.66
CA ARG A 122 -20.38 49.39 5.79
C ARG A 122 -20.05 50.81 5.34
N ARG A 123 -21.02 51.47 4.72
CA ARG A 123 -21.12 52.92 4.70
C ARG A 123 -22.57 53.30 4.91
#